data_AF-A0A7S2SFA5-F1
#
_entry.id   AF-A0A7S2SFA5-F1
#
_cell.length_a   1.000
_cell.length_b   1.000
_cell.length_c   1.000
_cell.angle_alpha   90.00
_cell.angle_beta   90.00
_cell.angle_gamma   90.00
#
_symmetry.space_group_name_H-M   'P 1'
#
loop_
_entity.id
_entity.type
_entity.pdbx_description
1 polymer ?
#
loop_
_entity_poly.entity_id
_entity_poly.type
_entity_poly.pdbx_seq_one_letter_code
_entity_poly.pdbx_strand_id
1 'polypeptide(L)'
;ESGTECFIGQAELLKLVEWKFAKGKPRLALMKYLNANSEKQVKDSSLRAFSGIQELNKDSHDNIKGSINSLCELKGVGPATASAILCMVRPDLISFMDDEVIECLYDGKRGYTYKIYEKVNQRCTELANALGDDWTPWRVGRAIWTAAKLHAISEEDFMNTLSNKQTKRKAPTEKKKSQSTPNNVIRTPRKRKKL
;
A
#
# COMPACT_ATOMS: atom_id res chain seq x y z
N GLU A 1 -9.21 -4.23 -28.19
CA GLU A 1 -7.90 -4.53 -27.57
C GLU A 1 -8.15 -5.41 -26.37
N SER A 2 -7.51 -6.58 -26.28
CA SER A 2 -7.60 -7.45 -25.12
C SER A 2 -6.97 -6.72 -23.93
N GLY A 3 -7.80 -6.16 -23.06
CA GLY A 3 -7.36 -5.45 -21.85
C GLY A 3 -6.41 -6.33 -21.06
N THR A 4 -5.20 -5.83 -20.82
CA THR A 4 -4.21 -6.54 -20.01
C THR A 4 -4.80 -6.74 -18.62
N GLU A 5 -4.95 -7.99 -18.18
CA GLU A 5 -5.40 -8.32 -16.83
C GLU A 5 -4.49 -7.62 -15.81
N CYS A 6 -5.03 -6.61 -15.13
CA CYS A 6 -4.31 -5.84 -14.13
C CYS A 6 -4.59 -6.46 -12.76
N PHE A 7 -3.54 -6.86 -12.04
CA PHE A 7 -3.63 -7.41 -10.68
C PHE A 7 -2.34 -7.12 -9.90
N ILE A 8 -2.35 -7.39 -8.61
CA ILE A 8 -1.13 -7.45 -7.79
C ILE A 8 -0.94 -8.87 -7.22
N GLY A 9 0.31 -9.26 -7.04
CA GLY A 9 0.71 -10.48 -6.34
C GLY A 9 0.88 -10.30 -4.83
N GLN A 10 1.14 -11.39 -4.12
CA GLN A 10 1.30 -11.38 -2.67
C GLN A 10 2.52 -10.55 -2.24
N ALA A 11 3.64 -10.65 -2.97
CA ALA A 11 4.84 -9.86 -2.70
C ALA A 11 4.59 -8.34 -2.84
N GLU A 12 3.78 -7.94 -3.83
CA GLU A 12 3.44 -6.53 -4.06
C GLU A 12 2.49 -6.00 -3.00
N LEU A 13 1.52 -6.81 -2.55
CA LEU A 13 0.67 -6.47 -1.41
C LEU A 13 1.50 -6.22 -0.15
N LEU A 14 2.46 -7.08 0.17
CA LEU A 14 3.32 -6.91 1.35
C LEU A 14 4.18 -5.66 1.24
N LYS A 15 4.78 -5.41 0.07
CA LYS A 15 5.56 -4.20 -0.19
C LYS A 15 4.71 -2.92 -0.04
N LEU A 16 3.46 -2.94 -0.50
CA LEU A 16 2.53 -1.83 -0.33
C LEU A 16 2.19 -1.60 1.14
N VAL A 17 1.97 -2.66 1.91
CA VAL A 17 1.70 -2.55 3.36
C VAL A 17 2.91 -1.99 4.10
N GLU A 18 4.13 -2.42 3.76
CA GLU A 18 5.37 -1.86 4.30
C GLU A 18 5.46 -0.35 4.04
N TRP A 19 5.21 0.08 2.80
CA TRP A 19 5.15 1.50 2.46
C TRP A 19 4.08 2.25 3.26
N LYS A 20 2.88 1.69 3.37
CA LYS A 20 1.77 2.25 4.15
C LYS A 20 2.13 2.39 5.63
N PHE A 21 2.77 1.38 6.21
CA PHE A 21 3.21 1.40 7.61
C PHE A 21 4.37 2.35 7.85
N ALA A 22 5.24 2.57 6.85
CA ALA A 22 6.27 3.60 6.94
C ALA A 22 5.70 5.03 6.88
N LYS A 23 4.50 5.20 6.29
CA LYS A 23 3.79 6.49 6.18
C LYS A 23 3.03 6.87 7.45
N GLY A 24 2.47 5.89 8.16
CA GLY A 24 1.62 6.08 9.35
C GLY A 24 2.04 5.21 10.54
N LYS A 25 1.10 4.93 11.46
CA LYS A 25 1.35 4.03 12.60
C LYS A 25 1.32 2.56 12.14
N PRO A 26 2.41 1.78 12.29
CA PRO A 26 2.44 0.38 11.89
C PRO A 26 1.46 -0.47 12.70
N ARG A 27 0.80 -1.43 12.04
CA ARG A 27 -0.07 -2.42 12.70
C ARG A 27 0.52 -3.82 12.53
N LEU A 28 1.63 -4.09 13.21
CA LEU A 28 2.41 -5.32 13.07
C LEU A 28 1.59 -6.60 13.31
N ALA A 29 0.58 -6.53 14.18
CA ALA A 29 -0.34 -7.64 14.42
C ALA A 29 -1.12 -8.09 13.16
N LEU A 30 -1.26 -7.23 12.15
CA LEU A 30 -1.91 -7.57 10.88
C LEU A 30 -1.01 -8.39 9.94
N MET A 31 0.32 -8.36 10.13
CA MET A 31 1.25 -9.03 9.22
C MET A 31 1.02 -10.54 9.16
N LYS A 32 0.65 -11.18 10.28
CA LYS A 32 0.32 -12.62 10.28
C LYS A 32 -0.87 -12.95 9.37
N TYR A 33 -1.85 -12.06 9.27
CA TYR A 33 -3.03 -12.25 8.43
C TYR A 33 -2.71 -11.97 6.96
N LEU A 34 -1.93 -10.90 6.70
CA LEU A 34 -1.49 -10.53 5.36
C LEU A 34 -0.66 -11.65 4.72
N ASN A 35 0.30 -12.22 5.47
CA ASN A 35 1.11 -13.35 5.02
C ASN A 35 0.31 -14.64 4.81
N ALA A 36 -0.85 -14.78 5.43
CA ALA A 36 -1.70 -15.96 5.29
C ALA A 36 -2.56 -15.95 4.01
N ASN A 37 -2.53 -14.88 3.22
CA ASN A 37 -3.14 -14.86 1.90
C ASN A 37 -2.22 -15.54 0.88
N SER A 38 -2.76 -16.48 0.12
CA SER A 38 -2.05 -17.12 -1.00
C SER A 38 -1.92 -16.18 -2.20
N GLU A 39 -0.92 -16.43 -3.06
CA GLU A 39 -0.73 -15.71 -4.33
C GLU A 39 -2.01 -15.66 -5.16
N LYS A 40 -2.70 -16.80 -5.29
CA LYS A 40 -3.96 -16.92 -6.05
C LYS A 40 -5.05 -16.01 -5.47
N GLN A 41 -5.24 -16.00 -4.16
CA GLN A 41 -6.25 -15.15 -3.53
C GLN A 41 -5.98 -13.67 -3.78
N VAL A 42 -4.72 -13.23 -3.65
CA VAL A 42 -4.37 -11.83 -3.87
C VAL A 42 -4.61 -11.42 -5.32
N LYS A 43 -4.24 -12.27 -6.29
CA LYS A 43 -4.52 -12.02 -7.70
C LYS A 43 -6.01 -11.96 -8.00
N ASP A 44 -6.78 -12.96 -7.58
CA ASP A 44 -8.22 -13.05 -7.86
C ASP A 44 -9.00 -11.87 -7.26
N SER A 45 -8.65 -11.46 -6.04
CA SER A 45 -9.28 -10.30 -5.37
C SER A 45 -8.88 -8.97 -6.00
N SER A 46 -7.60 -8.79 -6.36
CA SER A 46 -7.13 -7.55 -6.99
C SER A 46 -7.62 -7.40 -8.42
N LEU A 47 -7.66 -8.49 -9.20
CA LEU A 47 -8.20 -8.48 -10.55
C LEU A 47 -9.66 -8.01 -10.56
N ARG A 48 -10.53 -8.61 -9.72
CA ARG A 48 -11.93 -8.18 -9.58
C ARG A 48 -12.05 -6.72 -9.16
N ALA A 49 -11.22 -6.29 -8.22
CA ALA A 49 -11.23 -4.91 -7.75
C ALA A 49 -10.81 -3.92 -8.85
N PHE A 50 -9.82 -4.29 -9.65
CA PHE A 50 -9.25 -3.43 -10.69
C PHE A 50 -10.17 -3.34 -11.90
N SER A 51 -10.74 -4.46 -12.36
CA SER A 51 -11.78 -4.44 -13.39
C SER A 51 -12.95 -3.55 -12.97
N GLY A 52 -13.47 -3.76 -11.75
CA GLY A 52 -14.60 -2.99 -11.24
C GLY A 52 -14.35 -1.48 -11.10
N ILE A 53 -13.10 -1.04 -10.86
CA ILE A 53 -12.77 0.39 -10.73
C ILE A 53 -12.37 1.02 -12.06
N GLN A 54 -11.77 0.25 -12.98
CA GLN A 54 -11.33 0.76 -14.28
C GLN A 54 -12.51 1.04 -15.22
N GLU A 55 -13.59 0.28 -15.09
CA GLU A 55 -14.83 0.47 -15.84
C GLU A 55 -15.60 1.74 -15.44
N LEU A 56 -15.20 2.41 -14.35
CA LEU A 56 -15.92 3.58 -13.84
C LEU A 56 -15.55 4.87 -14.55
N ASN A 57 -16.57 5.58 -15.03
CA ASN A 57 -16.43 6.98 -15.43
C ASN A 57 -16.14 7.84 -14.21
N LYS A 58 -15.35 8.91 -14.39
CA LYS A 58 -15.00 9.85 -13.32
C LYS A 58 -16.23 10.47 -12.61
N ASP A 59 -17.33 10.61 -13.34
CA ASP A 59 -18.58 11.20 -12.87
C ASP A 59 -19.51 10.17 -12.21
N SER A 60 -19.23 8.87 -12.36
CA SER A 60 -20.00 7.79 -11.75
C SER A 60 -19.31 7.33 -10.47
N HIS A 61 -20.02 7.43 -9.35
CA HIS A 61 -19.60 6.89 -8.06
C HIS A 61 -20.08 5.44 -7.87
N ASP A 62 -20.80 4.89 -8.84
CA ASP A 62 -21.33 3.54 -8.76
C ASP A 62 -20.15 2.55 -8.72
N ASN A 63 -20.20 1.60 -7.80
CA ASN A 63 -19.26 0.48 -7.67
C ASN A 63 -17.87 0.71 -7.02
N ILE A 64 -17.52 1.89 -6.50
CA ILE A 64 -16.31 2.04 -5.64
C ILE A 64 -16.35 1.04 -4.45
N LYS A 65 -17.54 0.86 -3.87
CA LYS A 65 -17.79 -0.10 -2.80
C LYS A 65 -17.43 -1.54 -3.19
N GLY A 66 -17.77 -1.95 -4.41
CA GLY A 66 -17.51 -3.30 -4.92
C GLY A 66 -16.01 -3.58 -5.01
N SER A 67 -15.25 -2.62 -5.56
CA SER A 67 -13.79 -2.73 -5.65
C SER A 67 -13.10 -2.75 -4.28
N ILE A 68 -13.53 -1.88 -3.35
CA ILE A 68 -13.01 -1.88 -1.97
C ILE A 68 -13.32 -3.22 -1.28
N ASN A 69 -14.56 -3.70 -1.41
CA ASN A 69 -14.99 -4.94 -0.77
C ASN A 69 -14.25 -6.16 -1.33
N SER A 70 -14.00 -6.21 -2.64
CA SER A 70 -13.25 -7.30 -3.28
C SER A 70 -11.85 -7.46 -2.69
N LEU A 71 -11.17 -6.35 -2.37
CA LEU A 71 -9.88 -6.37 -1.68
C LEU A 71 -10.02 -6.71 -0.18
N CYS A 72 -11.11 -6.29 0.46
CA CYS A 72 -11.37 -6.57 1.88
C CYS A 72 -11.69 -8.06 2.17
N GLU A 73 -11.87 -8.88 1.15
CA GLU A 73 -11.92 -10.34 1.30
C GLU A 73 -10.56 -10.93 1.72
N LEU A 74 -9.45 -10.22 1.46
CA LEU A 74 -8.12 -10.63 1.89
C LEU A 74 -7.94 -10.42 3.39
N LYS A 75 -7.34 -11.41 4.05
CA LYS A 75 -7.09 -11.36 5.49
C LYS A 75 -6.12 -10.23 5.83
N GLY A 76 -6.51 -9.37 6.78
CA GLY A 76 -5.71 -8.22 7.18
C GLY A 76 -5.80 -7.01 6.24
N VAL A 77 -6.65 -7.08 5.20
CA VAL A 77 -6.98 -5.96 4.32
C VAL A 77 -8.35 -5.43 4.71
N GLY A 78 -8.42 -4.15 5.05
CA GLY A 78 -9.68 -3.43 5.23
C GLY A 78 -9.74 -2.19 4.32
N PRO A 79 -10.77 -1.33 4.44
CA PRO A 79 -10.94 -0.15 3.60
C PRO A 79 -9.69 0.74 3.52
N ALA A 80 -8.93 0.85 4.61
CA ALA A 80 -7.69 1.61 4.62
C ALA A 80 -6.58 1.01 3.74
N THR A 81 -6.43 -0.31 3.71
CA THR A 81 -5.43 -0.95 2.83
C THR A 81 -5.96 -1.07 1.40
N ALA A 82 -7.25 -1.33 1.23
CA ALA A 82 -7.88 -1.40 -0.09
C ALA A 82 -7.79 -0.04 -0.83
N SER A 83 -8.08 1.08 -0.16
CA SER A 83 -7.93 2.42 -0.74
C SER A 83 -6.48 2.77 -1.07
N ALA A 84 -5.50 2.29 -0.28
CA ALA A 84 -4.08 2.47 -0.57
C ALA A 84 -3.64 1.76 -1.87
N ILE A 85 -4.27 0.63 -2.19
CA ILE A 85 -4.05 -0.10 -3.45
C ILE A 85 -4.74 0.64 -4.60
N LEU A 86 -6.04 0.92 -4.45
CA LEU A 86 -6.86 1.46 -5.53
C LEU A 86 -6.49 2.90 -5.92
N CYS A 87 -5.97 3.72 -5.00
CA CYS A 87 -5.50 5.07 -5.34
C CYS A 87 -4.30 5.08 -6.29
N MET A 88 -3.55 3.97 -6.40
CA MET A 88 -2.48 3.84 -7.38
C MET A 88 -3.00 3.50 -8.78
N VAL A 89 -4.21 2.94 -8.88
CA VAL A 89 -4.85 2.54 -10.13
C VAL A 89 -5.74 3.66 -10.68
N ARG A 90 -6.55 4.28 -9.82
CA ARG A 90 -7.48 5.37 -10.15
C ARG A 90 -7.33 6.54 -9.17
N PRO A 91 -6.21 7.28 -9.21
CA PRO A 91 -5.98 8.43 -8.32
C PRO A 91 -7.00 9.55 -8.51
N ASP A 92 -7.66 9.59 -9.68
CA ASP A 92 -8.74 10.49 -10.07
C ASP A 92 -10.08 10.18 -9.37
N LEU A 93 -10.29 8.96 -8.90
CA LEU A 93 -11.50 8.54 -8.18
C LEU A 93 -11.27 8.25 -6.70
N ILE A 94 -10.07 7.78 -6.35
CA ILE A 94 -9.79 7.15 -5.07
C ILE A 94 -8.74 7.94 -4.30
N SER A 95 -9.17 8.48 -3.16
CA SER A 95 -8.30 8.98 -2.10
C SER A 95 -7.78 7.84 -1.24
N PHE A 96 -6.59 8.02 -0.66
CA PHE A 96 -6.08 7.09 0.32
C PHE A 96 -6.61 7.46 1.72
N MET A 97 -7.20 6.49 2.42
CA MET A 97 -7.72 6.60 3.77
C MET A 97 -6.60 6.61 4.84
N ASP A 98 -5.73 7.61 4.78
CA ASP A 98 -4.75 7.90 5.83
C ASP A 98 -5.44 8.37 7.12
N ASP A 99 -4.82 8.10 8.28
CA ASP A 99 -5.36 8.47 9.59
C ASP A 99 -5.58 9.99 9.67
N GLU A 100 -4.61 10.79 9.20
CA GLU A 100 -4.65 12.25 9.19
C GLU A 100 -5.73 12.80 8.26
N VAL A 101 -6.01 12.11 7.15
CA VAL A 101 -7.07 12.51 6.21
C VAL A 101 -8.45 12.23 6.81
N ILE A 102 -8.63 11.11 7.53
CA ILE A 102 -9.86 10.85 8.30
C ILE A 102 -10.03 11.93 9.37
N GLU A 103 -9.00 12.19 10.17
CA GLU A 103 -9.06 13.15 11.28
C GLU A 103 -9.33 14.58 10.79
N CYS A 104 -8.91 14.93 9.58
CA CYS A 104 -9.17 16.23 8.97
C CYS A 104 -10.57 16.35 8.35
N LEU A 105 -11.07 15.32 7.67
CA LEU A 105 -12.26 15.43 6.82
C LEU A 105 -13.52 14.76 7.38
N TYR A 106 -13.39 13.96 8.44
CA TYR A 106 -14.51 13.24 9.05
C TYR A 106 -14.83 13.79 10.44
N ASP A 107 -16.04 14.31 10.61
CA ASP A 107 -16.49 14.96 11.86
C ASP A 107 -16.61 13.99 13.06
N GLY A 108 -16.60 12.67 12.80
CA GLY A 108 -16.74 11.65 13.83
C GLY A 108 -15.40 11.10 14.33
N LYS A 109 -15.48 10.16 15.28
CA LYS A 109 -14.29 9.43 15.74
C LYS A 109 -13.66 8.65 14.59
N ARG A 110 -12.33 8.73 14.47
CA ARG A 110 -11.54 7.92 13.53
C ARG A 110 -11.92 6.44 13.62
N GLY A 111 -12.20 5.85 12.46
CA GLY A 111 -12.48 4.44 12.28
C GLY A 111 -12.20 4.00 10.84
N TYR A 112 -12.17 2.70 10.60
CA TYR A 112 -11.70 2.12 9.33
C TYR A 112 -12.81 1.34 8.60
N THR A 113 -14.06 1.81 8.70
CA THR A 113 -15.20 1.19 8.03
C THR A 113 -15.40 1.79 6.64
N TYR A 114 -16.08 1.06 5.74
CA TYR A 114 -16.40 1.57 4.41
C TYR A 114 -17.20 2.88 4.47
N LYS A 115 -18.15 3.00 5.41
CA LYS A 115 -18.97 4.22 5.58
C LYS A 115 -18.13 5.47 5.88
N ILE A 116 -17.04 5.31 6.64
CA ILE A 116 -16.12 6.41 6.93
C ILE A 116 -15.29 6.71 5.68
N TYR A 117 -14.78 5.67 5.02
CA TYR A 117 -14.03 5.83 3.77
C TYR A 117 -14.83 6.57 2.70
N GLU A 118 -16.09 6.19 2.48
CA GLU A 118 -16.97 6.80 1.49
C GLU A 118 -17.12 8.30 1.71
N LYS A 119 -17.37 8.72 2.95
CA LYS A 119 -17.43 10.15 3.32
C LYS A 119 -16.11 10.87 3.08
N VAL A 120 -15.00 10.29 3.53
CA VAL A 120 -13.67 10.90 3.36
C VAL A 120 -13.30 11.02 1.88
N ASN A 121 -13.62 10.00 1.08
CA ASN A 121 -13.37 10.01 -0.36
C ASN A 121 -14.20 11.08 -1.06
N GLN A 122 -15.49 11.15 -0.74
CA GLN A 122 -16.38 12.18 -1.26
C GLN A 122 -15.84 13.59 -0.94
N ARG A 123 -15.40 13.84 0.30
CA ARG A 123 -14.82 15.14 0.67
C ARG A 123 -13.52 15.44 -0.09
N CYS A 124 -12.66 14.44 -0.31
CA CYS A 124 -11.48 14.61 -1.16
C CYS A 124 -11.87 14.97 -2.61
N THR A 125 -12.92 14.36 -3.15
CA THR A 125 -13.43 14.65 -4.49
C THR A 125 -14.01 16.06 -4.60
N GLU A 126 -14.82 16.49 -3.62
CA GLU A 126 -15.36 17.85 -3.56
C GLU A 126 -14.24 18.90 -3.54
N LEU A 127 -13.21 18.68 -2.70
CA LEU A 127 -12.04 19.55 -2.62
C LEU A 127 -11.22 19.55 -3.91
N ALA A 128 -11.05 18.38 -4.55
CA ALA A 128 -10.33 18.28 -5.81
C ALA A 128 -11.02 19.12 -6.90
N ASN A 129 -12.35 18.98 -7.02
CA ASN A 129 -13.14 19.77 -7.97
C ASN A 129 -13.05 21.28 -7.70
N ALA A 130 -13.06 21.69 -6.42
CA ALA A 130 -12.93 23.10 -6.05
C ALA A 130 -11.54 23.69 -6.33
N LEU A 131 -10.48 22.87 -6.30
CA LEU A 131 -9.10 23.29 -6.54
C LEU A 131 -8.72 23.30 -8.04
N GLY A 132 -9.54 22.69 -8.91
CA GLY A 132 -9.39 22.70 -10.37
C GLY A 132 -8.83 21.39 -10.95
N ASP A 133 -8.76 21.34 -12.28
CA ASP A 133 -8.58 20.10 -13.06
C ASP A 133 -7.30 19.29 -12.78
N ASP A 134 -6.25 19.93 -12.24
CA ASP A 134 -5.00 19.26 -11.85
C ASP A 134 -5.08 18.51 -10.52
N TRP A 135 -6.18 18.66 -9.79
CA TRP A 135 -6.37 18.04 -8.49
C TRP A 135 -7.20 16.77 -8.60
N THR A 136 -6.71 15.74 -7.92
CA THR A 136 -7.41 14.48 -7.77
C THR A 136 -7.71 14.21 -6.30
N PRO A 137 -8.69 13.35 -5.97
CA PRO A 137 -8.97 12.96 -4.59
C PRO A 137 -7.72 12.42 -3.88
N TRP A 138 -6.87 11.65 -4.59
CA TRP A 138 -5.59 11.20 -4.05
C TRP A 138 -4.61 12.34 -3.77
N ARG A 139 -4.53 13.33 -4.67
CA ARG A 139 -3.65 14.51 -4.49
C ARG A 139 -4.08 15.35 -3.30
N VAL A 140 -5.39 15.55 -3.11
CA VAL A 140 -5.95 16.23 -1.93
C VAL A 140 -5.56 15.49 -0.64
N GLY A 141 -5.82 14.18 -0.57
CA GLY A 141 -5.46 13.39 0.60
C GLY A 141 -3.95 13.43 0.91
N ARG A 142 -3.10 13.41 -0.12
CA ARG A 142 -1.66 13.58 0.04
C ARG A 142 -1.28 14.95 0.59
N ALA A 143 -1.90 16.03 0.11
CA ALA A 143 -1.62 17.38 0.59
C ALA A 143 -2.01 17.54 2.06
N ILE A 144 -3.20 17.04 2.46
CA ILE A 144 -3.66 17.02 3.84
C ILE A 144 -2.68 16.24 4.73
N TRP A 145 -2.28 15.03 4.30
CA TRP A 145 -1.31 14.25 5.05
C TRP A 145 0.03 14.98 5.22
N THR A 146 0.54 15.62 4.16
CA THR A 146 1.79 16.40 4.23
C THR A 146 1.67 17.57 5.21
N ALA A 147 0.58 18.33 5.14
CA ALA A 147 0.31 19.43 6.07
C ALA A 147 0.22 18.95 7.52
N ALA A 148 -0.48 17.83 7.78
CA ALA A 148 -0.58 17.24 9.10
C ALA A 148 0.79 16.76 9.63
N LYS A 149 1.66 16.21 8.77
CA LYS A 149 3.02 15.83 9.16
C LYS A 149 3.90 17.04 9.48
N LEU A 150 3.84 18.08 8.65
CA LEU A 150 4.55 19.34 8.89
C LEU A 150 4.06 20.07 10.15
N HIS A 151 2.79 19.86 10.55
CA HIS A 151 2.29 20.42 11.79
C HIS A 151 2.77 19.63 13.02
N ALA A 152 2.95 18.31 12.87
CA ALA A 152 3.34 17.42 13.98
C ALA A 152 4.83 17.43 14.32
N ILE A 153 5.69 17.90 13.41
CA ILE A 153 7.14 18.06 13.63
C ILE A 153 7.58 19.43 13.12
N SER A 154 8.64 20.04 13.66
CA SER A 154 9.14 21.30 13.12
C SER A 154 9.50 21.15 11.62
N GLU A 155 9.38 22.23 10.83
CA GLU A 155 9.75 22.20 9.40
C GLU A 155 11.19 21.71 9.21
N GLU A 156 12.09 22.11 10.11
CA GLU A 156 13.50 21.70 10.11
C GLU A 156 13.67 20.19 10.35
N ASP A 157 12.96 19.62 11.32
CA ASP A 157 12.97 18.18 11.60
C ASP A 157 12.38 17.36 10.44
N PHE A 158 11.36 17.90 9.75
CA PHE A 158 10.79 17.26 8.56
C PHE A 158 11.79 17.23 7.42
N MET A 159 12.43 18.36 7.11
CA MET A 159 13.43 18.45 6.04
C MET A 159 14.67 17.59 6.31
N ASN A 160 15.12 17.52 7.57
CA ASN A 160 16.20 16.62 7.99
C ASN A 160 15.82 15.13 7.84
N THR A 161 14.58 14.77 8.16
CA THR A 161 14.07 13.40 7.98
C THR A 161 14.01 12.99 6.51
N LEU A 162 13.61 13.91 5.62
CA LEU A 162 13.58 13.67 4.17
C LEU A 162 15.00 13.48 3.61
N SER A 163 15.94 14.34 4.01
CA SER A 163 17.33 14.31 3.57
C SER A 163 18.05 13.02 4.00
N ASN A 164 17.81 12.57 5.23
CA ASN A 164 18.41 11.33 5.76
C ASN A 164 17.82 10.03 5.18
N LYS A 165 16.63 10.07 4.57
CA LYS A 165 16.05 8.92 3.85
C LYS A 165 16.67 8.73 2.46
N GLN A 166 17.15 9.80 1.81
CA GLN A 166 17.83 9.70 0.51
C GLN A 166 19.21 9.05 0.63
N THR A 167 19.97 9.35 1.70
CA THR A 167 21.33 8.81 1.91
C THR A 167 21.37 7.33 2.30
N LYS A 168 20.26 6.75 2.78
CA LYS A 168 20.18 5.33 3.18
C LYS A 168 19.83 4.35 2.05
N ARG A 169 19.51 4.82 0.83
CA ARG A 169 19.42 3.94 -0.35
C ARG A 169 20.82 3.62 -0.89
N LYS A 170 21.60 2.80 -0.16
CA LYS A 170 22.78 2.16 -0.76
C LYS A 170 22.31 1.13 -1.79
N ALA A 171 22.87 1.20 -3.00
CA ALA A 171 22.67 0.24 -4.07
C ALA A 171 22.98 -1.20 -3.59
N PRO A 172 22.34 -2.24 -4.15
CA PRO A 172 22.71 -3.61 -3.84
C PRO A 172 24.17 -3.83 -4.27
N THR A 173 25.07 -3.99 -3.31
CA THR A 173 26.43 -4.47 -3.60
C THR A 173 26.35 -5.87 -4.17
N GLU A 174 26.71 -6.01 -5.45
CA GLU A 174 26.98 -7.29 -6.10
C GLU A 174 27.98 -8.09 -5.25
N LYS A 175 27.52 -9.21 -4.68
CA LYS A 175 28.44 -10.22 -4.17
C LYS A 175 29.12 -10.86 -5.37
N LYS A 176 30.36 -10.45 -5.64
CA LYS A 176 31.29 -11.14 -6.54
C LYS A 176 31.31 -12.63 -6.19
N LYS A 177 30.90 -13.47 -7.13
CA LYS A 177 31.17 -14.92 -7.11
C LYS A 177 32.68 -15.12 -7.20
N SER A 178 33.31 -15.51 -6.11
CA SER A 178 34.65 -16.10 -6.15
C SER A 178 34.52 -17.53 -6.68
N GLN A 179 35.07 -17.76 -7.86
CA GLN A 179 35.34 -19.09 -8.40
C GLN A 179 36.33 -19.82 -7.49
N SER A 180 36.01 -21.03 -7.06
CA SER A 180 36.99 -21.99 -6.57
C SER A 180 36.79 -23.31 -7.32
N THR A 181 37.80 -23.66 -8.11
CA THR A 181 37.96 -24.88 -8.89
C THR A 181 37.96 -26.14 -8.01
N PRO A 182 37.64 -27.32 -8.55
CA PRO A 182 37.35 -28.52 -7.77
C PRO A 182 38.63 -29.31 -7.49
N ASN A 183 38.80 -29.79 -6.26
CA ASN A 183 39.76 -30.86 -5.98
C ASN A 183 39.06 -32.06 -5.34
N ASN A 184 38.99 -33.12 -6.16
CA ASN A 184 38.68 -34.49 -5.74
C ASN A 184 39.76 -34.99 -4.79
N VAL A 185 39.41 -35.37 -3.56
CA VAL A 185 40.12 -36.43 -2.83
C VAL A 185 39.13 -37.31 -2.06
N ILE A 186 39.41 -38.60 -2.14
CA ILE A 186 38.62 -39.79 -1.83
C ILE A 186 38.36 -39.98 -0.31
N ARG A 187 37.24 -40.66 -0.02
CA ARG A 187 36.66 -41.07 1.27
C ARG A 187 37.62 -41.77 2.25
N THR A 188 37.30 -41.70 3.55
CA THR A 188 37.05 -42.89 4.41
C THR A 188 36.27 -42.52 5.70
N PRO A 189 35.45 -43.42 6.27
CA PRO A 189 34.57 -43.12 7.40
C PRO A 189 35.15 -43.58 8.76
N ARG A 190 34.89 -42.85 9.86
CA ARG A 190 35.12 -43.41 11.21
C ARG A 190 34.13 -42.94 12.29
N LYS A 191 33.25 -43.90 12.62
CA LYS A 191 32.70 -44.32 13.93
C LYS A 191 31.98 -43.31 14.84
N ARG A 192 30.69 -43.57 15.01
CA ARG A 192 29.83 -43.23 16.16
C ARG A 192 30.51 -43.58 17.50
N LYS A 193 30.38 -42.71 18.49
CA LYS A 193 30.39 -43.08 19.92
C LYS A 193 29.08 -42.61 20.56
N LYS A 194 28.41 -43.56 21.21
CA LYS A 194 27.31 -43.37 22.15
C LYS A 194 27.85 -42.71 23.42
N LEU A 195 27.04 -41.84 24.03
CA LEU A 195 26.61 -41.87 25.42
C LEU A 195 25.34 -41.04 25.52
#